data_AF-A0A2U8XC83-F1
#
_entry.id   AF-A0A2U8XC83-F1
#
_cell.length_a   1.000
_cell.length_b   1.000
_cell.length_c   1.000
_cell.angle_alpha   90.00
_cell.angle_beta   90.00
_cell.angle_gamma   90.00
#
_symmetry.space_group_name_H-M   'P 1'
#
loop_
_entity.id
_entity.type
_entity.pdbx_description
1 polymer ?
#
loop_
_entity_poly.entity_id
_entity_poly.type
_entity_poly.pdbx_seq_one_letter_code
_entity_poly.pdbx_strand_id
1 'polypeptide(L)' 'MALHAERAELEQRLARAEQERLYLTDPAAAAAAQGEEAALLAELDRLMTRIRAAEYRSQPGARTW' A
#
# COMPACT_ATOMS: atom_id res chain seq x y z
N MET A 1 -15.35 2.82 3.31
CA MET A 1 -15.23 3.61 2.06
C MET A 1 -13.90 4.36 1.99
N ALA A 2 -13.60 5.31 2.89
CA ALA A 2 -12.35 6.09 2.85
C ALA A 2 -11.06 5.24 2.79
N LEU A 3 -10.93 4.22 3.65
CA LEU A 3 -9.74 3.36 3.67
C LEU A 3 -9.53 2.56 2.37
N HIS A 4 -10.61 2.18 1.68
CA HIS A 4 -10.49 1.48 0.39
C HIS A 4 -10.10 2.44 -0.74
N ALA A 5 -10.50 3.72 -0.65
CA ALA A 5 -10.03 4.74 -1.58
C ALA A 5 -8.53 5.00 -1.40
N GLU A 6 -8.07 5.13 -0.15
CA GLU A 6 -6.65 5.25 0.21
C GLU A 6 -5.83 4.04 -0.30
N ARG A 7 -6.41 2.83 -0.24
CA ARG A 7 -5.80 1.61 -0.79
C ARG A 7 -5.63 1.72 -2.31
N ALA A 8 -6.68 2.11 -3.02
CA ALA A 8 -6.66 2.23 -4.48
C ALA A 8 -5.66 3.30 -4.96
N GLU A 9 -5.46 4.37 -4.17
CA GLU A 9 -4.44 5.38 -4.45
C GLU A 9 -3.02 4.82 -4.25
N LEU A 10 -2.78 4.09 -3.15
CA LEU A 10 -1.49 3.43 -2.90
C LEU A 10 -1.17 2.38 -3.96
N GLU A 11 -2.14 1.57 -4.38
CA GLU A 11 -1.97 0.58 -5.46
C GLU A 11 -1.62 1.25 -6.79
N GLN A 12 -2.22 2.41 -7.12
CA GLN A 12 -1.86 3.19 -8.31
C GLN A 12 -0.43 3.75 -8.23
N ARG A 13 -0.03 4.26 -7.05
CA ARG A 13 1.34 4.75 -6.84
C ARG A 13 2.36 3.63 -6.97
N LEU A 14 2.07 2.44 -6.45
CA LEU A 14 2.90 1.25 -6.63
C LEU A 14 3.04 0.86 -8.11
N ALA A 15 1.93 0.76 -8.83
CA ALA A 15 1.96 0.43 -10.26
C ALA A 15 2.79 1.44 -11.07
N ARG A 16 2.73 2.73 -10.71
CA ARG A 16 3.54 3.77 -11.32
C ARG A 16 5.04 3.62 -10.99
N ALA A 17 5.37 3.38 -9.71
CA ALA A 17 6.76 3.19 -9.28
C ALA A 17 7.40 1.96 -9.96
N GLU A 18 6.66 0.86 -10.06
CA GLU A 18 7.09 -0.35 -10.78
C GLU A 18 7.37 -0.06 -12.26
N GLN A 19 6.50 0.71 -12.93
CA GLN A 19 6.69 1.13 -14.32
C GLN A 19 7.91 2.04 -14.48
N GLU A 20 8.07 3.05 -13.63
CA GLU A 20 9.21 3.97 -13.68
C GLU A 20 10.53 3.21 -13.51
N ARG A 21 10.58 2.21 -12.62
CA ARG A 21 11.76 1.35 -12.40
C ARG A 21 12.20 0.60 -13.64
N LEU A 22 11.27 0.18 -14.52
CA LEU A 22 11.61 -0.55 -15.75
C LEU A 22 12.45 0.27 -16.74
N TYR A 23 12.36 1.60 -16.66
CA TYR A 23 13.08 2.51 -17.55
C TYR A 23 14.32 3.14 -16.90
N LEU A 24 14.63 2.80 -15.64
CA LEU A 24 15.83 3.28 -14.97
C LEU A 24 17.06 2.50 -15.44
N THR A 25 18.06 3.24 -15.94
CA THR A 25 19.34 2.69 -16.37
C THR A 25 20.47 2.98 -15.40
N ASP A 26 20.29 3.96 -14.50
CA ASP A 26 21.25 4.28 -13.44
C ASP A 26 21.03 3.36 -12.23
N PRO A 27 22.05 2.57 -11.81
CA PRO A 27 21.97 1.71 -10.64
C PRO A 27 21.63 2.45 -9.34
N ALA A 28 22.11 3.69 -9.17
CA ALA A 28 21.81 4.48 -7.98
C ALA A 28 20.34 4.91 -7.94
N ALA A 29 19.83 5.40 -9.08
CA ALA A 29 18.41 5.70 -9.24
C ALA A 29 17.53 4.45 -9.06
N ALA A 30 17.95 3.29 -9.57
CA ALA A 30 17.23 2.03 -9.41
C ALA A 30 17.15 1.60 -7.93
N ALA A 31 18.24 1.75 -7.17
CA ALA A 31 18.26 1.45 -5.74
C ALA A 31 17.35 2.40 -4.93
N ALA A 32 17.33 3.68 -5.29
CA ALA A 32 16.41 4.65 -4.68
C ALA A 32 14.93 4.30 -4.98
N ALA A 33 14.61 3.97 -6.23
CA ALA A 33 13.26 3.56 -6.63
C ALA A 33 12.80 2.28 -5.91
N GLN A 34 13.70 1.30 -5.73
CA GLN A 34 13.42 0.11 -4.93
C GLN A 34 13.13 0.45 -3.45
N GLY A 35 13.85 1.41 -2.88
CA GLY A 35 13.59 1.89 -1.53
C GLY A 35 12.21 2.56 -1.39
N GLU A 36 11.82 3.35 -2.38
CA GLU A 36 10.49 3.98 -2.43
C GLU A 36 9.37 2.94 -2.58
N GLU A 37 9.53 1.97 -3.47
CA GLU A 37 8.59 0.85 -3.64
C GLU A 37 8.44 0.04 -2.35
N ALA A 38 9.54 -0.25 -1.65
CA ALA A 38 9.49 -0.94 -0.35
C ALA A 38 8.74 -0.12 0.71
N ALA A 39 8.89 1.20 0.72
CA ALA A 39 8.15 2.08 1.62
C ALA A 39 6.64 2.07 1.32
N LEU A 40 6.26 2.13 0.03
CA LEU A 40 4.86 2.06 -0.42
C LEU A 40 4.23 0.70 -0.06
N LEU A 41 4.95 -0.40 -0.22
CA LEU A 41 4.48 -1.73 0.18
C LEU A 41 4.25 -1.83 1.70
N ALA A 42 5.15 -1.26 2.51
CA ALA A 42 4.99 -1.22 3.96
C ALA A 42 3.78 -0.36 4.38
N GLU A 43 3.52 0.72 3.66
CA GLU A 43 2.33 1.57 3.88
C GLU A 43 1.04 0.83 3.52
N LEU A 44 1.03 0.12 2.39
CA LEU A 44 -0.09 -0.72 1.95
C LEU A 44 -0.41 -1.81 2.98
N ASP A 45 0.60 -2.51 3.52
CA ASP A 45 0.39 -3.55 4.54
C ASP A 45 -0.29 -2.99 5.82
N ARG A 46 0.18 -1.84 6.30
CA ARG A 46 -0.43 -1.15 7.44
C ARG A 46 -1.88 -0.77 7.16
N LEU A 47 -2.16 -0.27 5.95
CA LEU A 47 -3.51 0.09 5.54
C LEU A 47 -4.42 -1.14 5.44
N MET A 48 -3.93 -2.25 4.90
CA MET A 48 -4.67 -3.52 4.84
C MET A 48 -5.05 -4.03 6.23
N THR A 49 -4.13 -3.90 7.20
CA THR A 49 -4.42 -4.20 8.61
C THR A 49 -5.54 -3.30 9.17
N ARG A 50 -5.51 -2.01 8.88
CA ARG A 50 -6.55 -1.05 9.32
C ARG A 50 -7.91 -1.35 8.69
N ILE A 51 -7.94 -1.70 7.40
CA ILE A 51 -9.15 -2.13 6.68
C ILE A 51 -9.75 -3.34 7.37
N ARG A 52 -8.96 -4.41 7.57
CA ARG A 52 -9.43 -5.64 8.23
C ARG A 52 -9.99 -5.37 9.64
N ALA A 53 -9.32 -4.52 10.42
CA ALA A 53 -9.79 -4.15 11.75
C ALA A 53 -11.11 -3.37 11.71
N ALA A 54 -11.29 -2.49 10.72
CA ALA A 54 -12.54 -1.75 10.52
C ALA A 54 -13.68 -2.66 10.04
N GLU A 55 -13.39 -3.59 9.13
CA GLU A 55 -14.32 -4.60 8.66
C GLU A 55 -14.79 -5.51 9.80
N TYR A 56 -13.86 -6.00 10.62
CA TYR A 56 -14.17 -6.82 11.80
C TYR A 56 -15.11 -6.08 12.77
N ARG A 57 -14.83 -4.81 13.09
CA ARG A 57 -15.71 -4.00 13.95
C ARG A 57 -17.11 -3.77 13.37
N SER A 58 -17.22 -3.76 12.04
CA SER A 58 -18.49 -3.51 11.34
C SER A 58 -19.34 -4.77 11.18
N GLN A 59 -18.80 -5.94 11.54
CA GLN A 59 -19.45 -7.23 11.35
C GLN A 59 -20.46 -7.53 12.47
N PRO A 60 -21.71 -7.94 12.15
CA PRO A 60 -22.70 -8.30 13.17
C PRO A 60 -22.20 -9.51 13.98
N GLY A 61 -22.09 -9.35 15.30
CA GLY A 61 -21.61 -10.41 16.20
C GLY A 61 -20.12 -10.31 16.59
N ALA A 62 -19.42 -9.25 16.18
CA ALA A 62 -18.07 -8.97 16.69
C ALA A 62 -18.12 -8.77 18.21
N ARG A 63 -17.44 -9.66 18.96
CA ARG A 63 -17.43 -9.63 20.43
C ARG A 63 -16.58 -8.43 20.89
N THR A 64 -17.25 -7.43 21.41
CA THR A 64 -16.64 -6.31 22.15
C THR A 64 -16.32 -6.85 23.55
N TRP A 65 -15.04 -7.05 23.86
CA TRP A 65 -14.57 -7.33 25.21
C TRP A 65 -14.38 -6.03 25.98
#